data_AF-S3WYZ4-F1
#
_entry.id   AF-S3WYZ4-F1
#
_cell.length_a   1.000
_cell.length_b   1.000
_cell.length_c   1.000
_cell.angle_alpha   90.00
_cell.angle_beta   90.00
_cell.angle_gamma   90.00
#
_symmetry.space_group_name_H-M   'P 1'
#
loop_
_entity.id
_entity.type
_entity.pdbx_description
1 polymer ?
#
loop_
_entity_poly.entity_id
_entity_poly.type
_entity_poly.pdbx_seq_one_letter_code
_entity_poly.pdbx_strand_id
1 'polypeptide(L)'
;MASKRSPRIALTPQQQRAVGIVSVLIVIMLVLGVVILAWASDWAGMYAHPEINSRGSAQIISCHSSPAHLSVCDAMVTSWQDDSHEEKESIVVIAYGHPVGPVEVVSRERTISTYLGDNRPYFYNEEVITPADQWVMPNWMRPIWVIGNVAVWFLAVLAMAKLVYRLVPGASTRREHPIREPKPRVRATARGSASAPQERPTRKTS
;
A
#
# COMPACT_ATOMS: atom_id res chain seq x y z
N MET A 1 17.13 -43.79 14.02
CA MET A 1 16.53 -42.45 13.86
C MET A 1 16.80 -41.96 12.44
N ALA A 2 15.81 -42.02 11.55
CA ALA A 2 15.98 -41.56 10.16
C ALA A 2 15.70 -40.05 10.09
N SER A 3 16.74 -39.27 9.81
CA SER A 3 16.64 -37.83 9.56
C SER A 3 15.84 -37.59 8.28
N LYS A 4 14.63 -37.05 8.44
CA LYS A 4 13.75 -36.62 7.35
C LYS A 4 14.39 -35.38 6.70
N ARG A 5 15.24 -35.58 5.69
CA ARG A 5 15.75 -34.47 4.86
C ARG A 5 14.57 -33.82 4.16
N SER A 6 14.29 -32.57 4.54
CA SER A 6 13.31 -31.71 3.87
C SER A 6 13.64 -31.63 2.37
N PRO A 7 12.69 -31.91 1.46
CA PRO A 7 12.97 -31.85 0.03
C PRO A 7 13.25 -30.40 -0.34
N ARG A 8 14.49 -30.11 -0.74
CA ARG A 8 14.83 -28.86 -1.43
C ARG A 8 14.09 -28.89 -2.76
N ILE A 9 13.00 -28.13 -2.86
CA ILE A 9 12.27 -27.92 -4.10
C ILE A 9 13.24 -27.21 -5.04
N ALA A 10 13.80 -27.94 -5.99
CA ALA A 10 14.64 -27.37 -7.03
C ALA A 10 13.72 -26.62 -8.01
N LEU A 11 13.70 -25.29 -7.92
CA LEU A 11 12.96 -24.46 -8.88
C LEU A 11 13.59 -24.60 -10.27
N THR A 12 12.74 -24.72 -11.29
CA THR A 12 13.22 -24.69 -12.68
C THR A 12 13.82 -23.30 -12.99
N PRO A 13 14.74 -23.17 -13.96
CA PRO A 13 15.33 -21.87 -14.33
C PRO A 13 14.27 -20.84 -14.77
N GLN A 14 13.15 -21.29 -15.35
CA GLN A 14 12.01 -20.44 -15.68
C GLN A 14 11.28 -19.95 -14.41
N GLN A 15 11.11 -20.80 -13.40
CA GLN A 15 10.53 -20.42 -12.12
C GLN A 15 11.46 -19.49 -11.31
N GLN A 16 12.78 -19.67 -11.36
CA GLN A 16 13.73 -18.75 -10.73
C GLN A 16 13.67 -17.34 -11.33
N ARG A 17 13.56 -17.22 -12.66
CA ARG A 17 13.37 -15.93 -13.33
C ARG A 17 12.04 -15.27 -12.95
N ALA A 18 10.95 -16.03 -12.91
CA ALA A 18 9.65 -15.52 -12.50
C ALA A 18 9.65 -15.02 -11.05
N VAL A 19 10.25 -15.77 -10.12
CA VAL A 19 10.40 -15.35 -8.72
C VAL A 19 11.26 -14.08 -8.60
N GLY A 20 12.34 -13.99 -9.38
CA GLY A 20 13.20 -12.80 -9.42
C GLY A 20 12.48 -11.54 -9.96
N ILE A 21 11.67 -11.67 -11.03
CA ILE A 21 10.88 -10.55 -11.55
C ILE A 21 9.85 -10.09 -10.52
N VAL A 22 9.18 -11.05 -9.87
CA VAL A 22 8.17 -10.75 -8.85
C VAL A 22 8.77 -10.06 -7.64
N SER A 23 9.92 -10.52 -7.14
CA SER A 23 10.56 -9.89 -5.99
C SER A 23 10.94 -8.45 -6.31
N VAL A 24 11.47 -8.19 -7.50
CA VAL A 24 11.77 -6.83 -7.98
C VAL A 24 10.49 -5.98 -8.04
N LEU A 25 9.39 -6.50 -8.58
CA LEU A 25 8.11 -5.78 -8.63
C LEU A 25 7.56 -5.45 -7.23
N ILE A 26 7.68 -6.37 -6.27
CA ILE A 26 7.28 -6.12 -4.87
C ILE A 26 8.13 -4.99 -4.27
N VAL A 27 9.45 -5.02 -4.47
CA VAL A 27 10.34 -3.95 -3.97
C VAL A 27 9.97 -2.60 -4.60
N ILE A 28 9.73 -2.56 -5.92
CA ILE A 28 9.30 -1.33 -6.62
C ILE A 28 7.98 -0.82 -6.04
N MET A 29 6.99 -1.69 -5.84
CA MET A 29 5.71 -1.31 -5.24
C MET A 29 5.88 -0.75 -3.82
N LEU A 30 6.72 -1.36 -2.98
CA LEU A 30 6.99 -0.86 -1.64
C LEU A 30 7.63 0.53 -1.66
N VAL A 31 8.63 0.75 -2.52
CA VAL A 31 9.27 2.06 -2.69
C VAL A 31 8.27 3.11 -3.19
N LEU A 32 7.49 2.77 -4.22
CA LEU A 32 6.43 3.64 -4.73
C LEU A 32 5.40 3.98 -3.65
N GLY A 33 5.04 3.03 -2.80
CA GLY A 33 4.11 3.27 -1.70
C GLY A 33 4.62 4.27 -0.67
N VAL A 34 5.90 4.21 -0.32
CA VAL A 34 6.52 5.20 0.58
C VAL A 34 6.54 6.59 -0.07
N VAL A 35 6.91 6.68 -1.35
CA VAL A 35 6.95 7.95 -2.09
C VAL A 35 5.55 8.56 -2.21
N ILE A 36 4.55 7.76 -2.58
CA ILE A 36 3.16 8.21 -2.69
C ILE A 36 2.62 8.63 -1.34
N LEU A 37 2.93 7.90 -0.26
CA LEU A 37 2.50 8.28 1.09
C LEU A 37 3.07 9.64 1.48
N ALA A 38 4.37 9.89 1.22
CA ALA A 38 4.99 11.18 1.49
C ALA A 38 4.32 12.32 0.69
N TRP A 39 4.11 12.13 -0.61
CA TRP A 39 3.45 13.13 -1.47
C TRP A 39 1.99 13.40 -1.09
N ALA A 40 1.22 12.35 -0.80
CA ALA A 40 -0.18 12.46 -0.42
C ALA A 40 -0.35 13.06 0.99
N SER A 41 0.68 12.97 1.84
CA SER A 41 0.69 13.56 3.17
C SER A 41 0.62 15.09 3.12
N ASP A 42 1.38 15.69 2.21
CA ASP A 42 1.36 17.13 1.99
C ASP A 42 -0.01 17.58 1.46
N TRP A 43 -0.68 16.80 0.62
CA TRP A 43 -2.06 17.08 0.15
C TRP A 43 -3.11 16.92 1.25
N ALA A 44 -2.91 15.99 2.18
CA ALA A 44 -3.83 15.76 3.27
C ALA A 44 -3.79 16.88 4.32
N GLY A 45 -2.89 17.86 4.21
CA GLY A 45 -2.72 18.91 5.21
C GLY A 45 -1.93 18.45 6.42
N MET A 46 -0.97 17.53 6.26
CA MET A 46 -0.09 17.08 7.35
C MET A 46 1.22 17.89 7.45
N TYR A 47 1.33 19.00 6.73
CA TYR A 47 2.53 19.83 6.68
C TYR A 47 2.68 20.75 7.91
N ALA A 48 1.61 21.05 8.64
CA ALA A 48 1.58 21.86 9.86
C ALA A 48 0.68 21.19 10.91
N HIS A 49 0.87 21.47 12.20
CA HIS A 49 -0.01 21.03 13.27
C HIS A 49 -1.38 21.73 13.20
N PRO A 50 -2.48 21.04 13.55
CA PRO A 50 -3.81 21.62 13.47
C PRO A 50 -4.08 22.69 14.54
N GLU A 51 -3.31 22.68 15.64
CA GLU A 51 -3.41 23.67 16.71
C GLU A 51 -3.07 25.08 16.20
N ILE A 52 -3.97 26.03 16.44
CA ILE A 52 -3.81 27.43 16.05
C ILE A 52 -3.25 28.19 17.25
N ASN A 53 -2.12 28.86 17.07
CA ASN A 53 -1.49 29.68 18.10
C ASN A 53 -2.08 31.09 18.12
N SER A 54 -2.11 31.75 16.95
CA SER A 54 -2.60 33.12 16.79
C SER A 54 -3.25 33.33 15.42
N ARG A 55 -3.98 34.44 15.28
CA ARG A 55 -4.69 34.81 14.05
C ARG A 55 -4.30 36.22 13.63
N GLY A 56 -4.33 36.46 12.33
CA GLY A 56 -4.12 37.78 11.77
C GLY A 56 -4.67 37.92 10.36
N SER A 57 -4.36 39.04 9.75
CA SER A 57 -4.62 39.33 8.35
C SER A 57 -3.35 39.81 7.68
N ALA A 58 -3.15 39.37 6.44
CA ALA A 58 -2.00 39.75 5.65
C ALA A 58 -2.41 40.01 4.19
N GLN A 59 -1.68 40.93 3.57
CA GLN A 59 -1.79 41.24 2.15
C GLN A 59 -0.73 40.47 1.38
N ILE A 60 -1.13 39.51 0.54
CA ILE A 60 -0.18 38.76 -0.31
C ILE A 60 0.43 39.69 -1.36
N ILE A 61 1.75 39.67 -1.49
CA ILE A 61 2.55 40.45 -2.43
C ILE A 61 2.93 39.59 -3.64
N SER A 62 3.56 38.45 -3.38
CA SER A 62 4.08 37.53 -4.40
C SER A 62 4.06 36.10 -3.90
N CYS A 63 3.91 35.14 -4.81
CA CYS A 63 3.98 33.72 -4.50
C CYS A 63 4.94 33.03 -5.45
N HIS A 64 5.72 32.09 -4.92
CA HIS A 64 6.53 31.18 -5.70
C HIS A 64 6.14 29.73 -5.42
N SER A 65 6.19 28.91 -6.47
CA SER A 65 5.86 27.48 -6.36
C SER A 65 6.97 26.71 -5.66
N SER A 66 6.62 25.97 -4.62
CA SER A 66 7.51 24.98 -3.98
C SER A 66 7.23 23.59 -4.56
N PRO A 67 8.24 22.70 -4.64
CA PRO A 67 8.09 21.35 -5.19
C PRO A 67 7.03 20.47 -4.49
N ALA A 68 6.60 20.85 -3.27
CA ALA A 68 5.64 20.09 -2.46
C ALA A 68 4.16 20.45 -2.74
N HIS A 69 3.82 21.00 -3.92
CA HIS A 69 2.47 21.55 -4.25
C HIS A 69 1.99 22.70 -3.34
N LEU A 70 2.86 23.15 -2.45
CA LEU A 70 2.69 24.33 -1.63
C LEU A 70 3.26 25.52 -2.40
N SER A 71 2.61 26.65 -2.29
CA SER A 71 3.21 27.94 -2.63
C SER A 71 3.76 28.56 -1.37
N VAL A 72 4.86 29.27 -1.53
CA VAL A 72 5.44 30.11 -0.51
C VAL A 72 5.20 31.53 -0.97
N CYS A 73 4.42 32.27 -0.19
CA CYS A 73 3.97 33.60 -0.52
C CYS A 73 4.58 34.62 0.42
N ASP A 74 5.17 35.67 -0.13
CA ASP A 74 5.57 36.85 0.63
C ASP A 74 4.31 37.70 0.86
N ALA A 75 4.08 38.06 2.12
CA ALA A 75 2.92 38.83 2.52
C ALA A 75 3.31 39.92 3.52
N MET A 76 2.50 40.97 3.56
CA MET A 76 2.66 42.07 4.50
C MET A 76 1.55 42.02 5.54
N VAL A 77 1.91 42.03 6.83
CA VAL A 77 0.93 41.99 7.92
C VAL A 77 0.08 43.27 7.89
N THR A 78 -1.24 43.09 7.89
CA THR A 78 -2.22 44.19 7.94
C THR A 78 -2.83 44.34 9.33
N SER A 79 -3.02 43.23 10.05
CA SER A 79 -3.37 43.25 11.46
C SER A 79 -3.06 41.90 12.10
N TRP A 80 -2.85 41.89 13.40
CA TRP A 80 -2.62 40.67 14.15
C TRP A 80 -3.35 40.70 15.48
N GLN A 81 -3.75 39.53 16.00
CA GLN A 81 -4.59 39.43 17.20
C GLN A 81 -3.79 39.59 18.50
N ASP A 82 -2.55 39.12 18.51
CA ASP A 82 -1.60 39.26 19.61
C ASP A 82 -0.34 40.04 19.16
N ASP A 83 0.56 40.30 20.10
CA ASP A 83 1.80 41.07 19.84
C ASP A 83 2.90 40.20 19.18
N SER A 84 2.55 39.06 18.58
CA SER A 84 3.53 38.16 17.95
C SER A 84 4.10 38.72 16.65
N HIS A 85 3.33 39.56 15.94
CA HIS A 85 3.74 40.20 14.69
C HIS A 85 3.34 41.67 14.67
N GLU A 86 4.23 42.50 14.14
CA GLU A 86 3.98 43.93 14.01
C GLU A 86 3.24 44.25 12.71
N GLU A 87 2.39 45.29 12.73
CA GLU A 87 1.76 45.78 11.50
C GLU A 87 2.84 46.22 10.51
N LYS A 88 2.67 45.88 9.23
CA LYS A 88 3.63 46.14 8.13
C LYS A 88 4.89 45.28 8.16
N GLU A 89 4.98 44.30 9.06
CA GLU A 89 6.02 43.28 9.00
C GLU A 89 5.87 42.41 7.74
N SER A 90 7.00 42.01 7.15
CA SER A 90 7.03 41.08 6.02
C SER A 90 7.08 39.65 6.56
N ILE A 91 6.08 38.85 6.22
CA ILE A 91 5.95 37.46 6.65
C ILE A 91 5.87 36.50 5.47
N VAL A 92 6.18 35.22 5.72
CA VAL A 92 6.07 34.15 4.73
C VAL A 92 4.83 33.31 5.04
N VAL A 93 3.92 33.23 4.06
CA VAL A 93 2.69 32.45 4.14
C VAL A 93 2.82 31.22 3.26
N ILE A 94 2.64 30.04 3.86
CA ILE A 94 2.62 28.77 3.14
C ILE A 94 1.15 28.47 2.79
N ALA A 95 0.86 28.37 1.49
CA ALA A 95 -0.51 28.22 1.01
C ALA A 95 -0.62 27.17 -0.11
N TYR A 96 -1.72 26.41 -0.15
CA TYR A 96 -2.13 25.74 -1.38
C TYR A 96 -2.56 26.75 -2.45
N GLY A 97 -2.11 26.52 -3.69
CA GLY A 97 -2.47 27.38 -4.83
C GLY A 97 -1.63 28.65 -4.92
N HIS A 98 -2.20 29.75 -5.43
CA HIS A 98 -1.54 31.06 -5.48
C HIS A 98 -2.56 32.11 -5.03
N PRO A 99 -2.76 32.28 -3.71
CA PRO A 99 -3.70 33.28 -3.19
C PRO A 99 -3.24 34.69 -3.61
N VAL A 100 -4.20 35.58 -3.84
CA VAL A 100 -3.94 36.97 -4.23
C VAL A 100 -4.87 37.87 -3.43
N GLY A 101 -4.34 38.99 -2.92
CA GLY A 101 -5.14 39.96 -2.17
C GLY A 101 -4.99 39.81 -0.65
N PRO A 102 -5.91 40.42 0.12
CA PRO A 102 -5.96 40.29 1.57
C PRO A 102 -6.49 38.89 1.96
N VAL A 103 -5.82 38.22 2.88
CA VAL A 103 -6.14 36.87 3.35
C VAL A 103 -6.08 36.82 4.87
N GLU A 104 -7.03 36.12 5.49
CA GLU A 104 -6.97 35.77 6.92
C GLU A 104 -5.93 34.65 7.09
N VAL A 105 -4.97 34.88 7.97
CA VAL A 105 -3.86 33.95 8.22
C VAL A 105 -3.86 33.49 9.66
N VAL A 106 -3.36 32.29 9.89
CA VAL A 106 -3.20 31.68 11.20
C VAL A 106 -1.79 31.19 11.39
N SER A 107 -1.25 31.42 12.59
CA SER A 107 0.00 30.84 13.04
C SER A 107 -0.24 29.42 13.56
N ARG A 108 0.61 28.50 13.12
CA ARG A 108 0.63 27.09 13.50
C ARG A 108 2.08 26.66 13.69
N GLU A 109 2.29 25.51 14.34
CA GLU A 109 3.62 24.91 14.42
C GLU A 109 3.84 23.87 13.32
N ARG A 110 5.08 23.73 12.87
CA ARG A 110 5.53 22.65 12.00
C ARG A 110 6.78 22.02 12.60
N THR A 111 6.82 20.69 12.60
CA THR A 111 8.01 19.97 13.05
C THR A 111 8.95 19.71 11.86
N ILE A 112 10.16 20.27 11.90
CA ILE A 112 11.22 19.95 10.93
C ILE A 112 12.26 19.04 11.59
N SER A 113 12.76 18.07 10.83
CA SER A 113 14.03 17.39 11.11
C SER A 113 15.20 18.09 10.43
N THR A 114 16.22 18.48 11.19
CA THR A 114 17.54 18.84 10.66
C THR A 114 18.60 17.86 11.13
N TYR A 115 19.74 17.80 10.45
CA TYR A 115 20.89 17.00 10.89
C TYR A 115 21.91 17.95 11.53
N LEU A 116 22.02 17.92 12.86
CA LEU A 116 23.14 18.56 13.55
C LEU A 116 24.38 17.67 13.41
N GLY A 117 25.57 18.26 13.43
CA GLY A 117 26.86 17.69 13.00
C GLY A 117 27.26 16.28 13.47
N ASP A 118 26.55 15.68 14.43
CA ASP A 118 26.68 14.29 14.87
C ASP A 118 25.82 13.29 14.09
N ASN A 119 25.27 13.70 12.94
CA ASN A 119 24.46 12.85 12.05
C ASN A 119 23.20 12.27 12.71
N ARG A 120 22.75 12.89 13.81
CA ARG A 120 21.49 12.54 14.49
C ARG A 120 20.39 13.49 14.02
N PRO A 121 19.20 12.97 13.68
CA PRO A 121 18.07 13.81 13.35
C PRO A 121 17.66 14.59 14.61
N TYR A 122 17.72 15.91 14.53
CA TYR A 122 17.21 16.83 15.54
C TYR A 122 15.88 17.39 15.07
N PHE A 123 14.84 17.19 15.87
CA PHE A 123 13.49 17.67 15.57
C PHE A 123 13.24 18.94 16.37
N TYR A 124 12.84 20.01 15.69
CA TYR A 124 12.39 21.24 16.32
C TYR A 124 11.08 21.71 15.69
N ASN A 125 10.30 22.45 16.48
CA ASN A 125 9.10 23.08 15.98
C ASN A 125 9.47 24.49 15.49
N GLU A 126 9.08 24.79 14.26
CA GLU A 126 9.09 26.13 13.71
C GLU A 126 7.65 26.67 13.65
N GLU A 127 7.51 27.97 13.75
CA GLU A 127 6.24 28.63 13.46
C GLU A 127 6.05 28.73 11.95
N VAL A 128 4.84 28.43 11.48
CA VAL A 128 4.43 28.54 10.09
C VAL A 128 3.10 29.27 9.99
N ILE A 129 3.01 30.19 9.04
CA ILE A 129 1.81 30.97 8.80
C ILE A 129 1.09 30.39 7.58
N THR A 130 -0.20 30.14 7.73
CA THR A 130 -1.03 29.50 6.70
C THR A 130 -2.37 30.22 6.57
N PRO A 131 -3.04 30.21 5.40
CA PRO A 131 -4.38 30.75 5.29
C PRO A 131 -5.38 30.03 6.22
N ALA A 132 -6.27 30.78 6.85
CA ALA A 132 -7.21 30.28 7.85
C ALA A 132 -8.24 29.28 7.29
N ASP A 133 -8.56 29.43 5.99
CA ASP A 133 -9.51 28.60 5.25
C ASP A 133 -8.91 27.26 4.79
N GLN A 134 -7.59 27.08 4.90
CA GLN A 134 -6.93 25.87 4.43
C GLN A 134 -7.09 24.70 5.39
N TRP A 135 -7.41 23.55 4.81
CA TRP A 135 -7.55 22.29 5.52
C TRP A 135 -6.19 21.79 6.03
N VAL A 136 -6.13 21.54 7.33
CA VAL A 136 -5.03 20.86 8.01
C VAL A 136 -5.60 19.64 8.72
N MET A 137 -5.04 18.46 8.46
CA MET A 137 -5.57 17.21 8.99
C MET A 137 -5.47 17.19 10.53
N PRO A 138 -6.60 16.97 11.24
CA PRO A 138 -6.60 16.83 12.68
C PRO A 138 -5.70 15.69 13.17
N ASN A 139 -5.10 15.85 14.35
CA ASN A 139 -4.15 14.90 14.92
C ASN A 139 -4.73 13.47 15.08
N TRP A 140 -6.04 13.34 15.34
CA TRP A 140 -6.70 12.03 15.45
C TRP A 140 -6.89 11.32 14.09
N MET A 141 -6.93 12.05 12.97
CA MET A 141 -7.08 11.47 11.63
C MET A 141 -5.74 11.02 11.02
N ARG A 142 -4.63 11.65 11.41
CA ARG A 142 -3.28 11.31 10.94
C ARG A 142 -2.94 9.81 11.08
N PRO A 143 -3.11 9.17 12.25
CA PRO A 143 -2.81 7.74 12.37
C PRO A 143 -3.74 6.88 11.49
N ILE A 144 -5.00 7.27 11.32
CA ILE A 144 -5.96 6.55 10.45
C ILE A 144 -5.48 6.60 9.01
N TRP A 145 -5.00 7.76 8.55
CA TRP A 145 -4.46 7.93 7.19
C TRP A 145 -3.24 7.04 6.94
N VAL A 146 -2.29 7.04 7.90
CA VAL A 146 -1.07 6.22 7.80
C VAL A 146 -1.41 4.73 7.81
N ILE A 147 -2.24 4.27 8.75
CA ILE A 147 -2.64 2.86 8.86
C ILE A 147 -3.41 2.43 7.61
N GLY A 148 -4.33 3.26 7.13
CA GLY A 148 -5.11 2.99 5.92
C GLY A 148 -4.22 2.81 4.69
N ASN A 149 -3.25 3.70 4.49
CA ASN A 149 -2.28 3.57 3.39
C ASN A 149 -1.42 2.31 3.52
N VAL A 150 -0.88 2.03 4.71
CA VAL A 150 -0.08 0.82 4.95
C VAL A 150 -0.91 -0.44 4.68
N ALA A 151 -2.17 -0.47 5.10
CA ALA A 151 -3.06 -1.59 4.86
C ALA A 151 -3.33 -1.81 3.36
N VAL A 152 -3.58 -0.74 2.60
CA VAL A 152 -3.78 -0.82 1.14
C VAL A 152 -2.56 -1.41 0.44
N TRP A 153 -1.36 -0.94 0.79
CA TRP A 153 -0.12 -1.48 0.22
C TRP A 153 0.15 -2.92 0.64
N PHE A 154 -0.13 -3.27 1.89
CA PHE A 154 0.00 -4.64 2.36
C PHE A 154 -0.94 -5.60 1.61
N LEU A 155 -2.20 -5.19 1.39
CA LEU A 155 -3.16 -5.96 0.61
C LEU A 155 -2.73 -6.09 -0.86
N ALA A 156 -2.17 -5.04 -1.46
CA ALA A 156 -1.62 -5.08 -2.82
C ALA A 156 -0.47 -6.09 -2.95
N VAL A 157 0.45 -6.10 -1.97
CA VAL A 157 1.56 -7.07 -1.91
C VAL A 157 1.03 -8.50 -1.76
N LEU A 158 0.05 -8.73 -0.87
CA LEU A 158 -0.57 -10.05 -0.70
C LEU A 158 -1.28 -10.52 -1.97
N ALA A 159 -1.98 -9.64 -2.67
CA ALA A 159 -2.64 -9.95 -3.93
C ALA A 159 -1.63 -10.40 -5.00
N MET A 160 -0.51 -9.69 -5.12
CA MET A 160 0.59 -10.06 -6.02
C MET A 160 1.24 -11.39 -5.62
N ALA A 161 1.51 -11.60 -4.34
CA ALA A 161 2.07 -12.87 -3.84
C ALA A 161 1.14 -14.06 -4.15
N LYS A 162 -0.18 -13.89 -3.99
CA LYS A 162 -1.19 -14.90 -4.32
C LYS A 162 -1.24 -15.18 -5.83
N LEU A 163 -1.15 -14.15 -6.67
CA LEU A 163 -1.08 -14.31 -8.13
C LEU A 163 0.13 -15.17 -8.51
N VAL A 164 1.28 -14.91 -7.89
CA VAL A 164 2.54 -15.60 -8.18
C VAL A 164 2.51 -17.05 -7.70
N TYR A 165 1.97 -17.30 -6.51
CA TYR A 165 1.75 -18.65 -6.03
C TYR A 165 0.86 -19.48 -6.99
N ARG A 166 -0.15 -18.84 -7.61
CA ARG A 166 -0.99 -19.49 -8.64
C ARG A 166 -0.28 -19.70 -9.97
N LEU A 167 0.67 -18.83 -10.33
CA LEU A 167 1.41 -18.89 -11.59
C LEU A 167 2.61 -19.84 -11.56
N VAL A 168 3.08 -20.27 -10.37
CA VAL A 168 4.11 -21.31 -10.23
C VAL A 168 3.42 -22.69 -10.31
N PRO A 169 3.54 -23.43 -11.44
CA PRO A 169 2.94 -24.75 -11.54
C PRO A 169 3.78 -25.72 -10.71
N GLY A 170 3.19 -26.32 -9.68
CA GLY A 170 3.88 -27.32 -8.85
C GLY A 170 3.25 -27.63 -7.49
N ALA A 171 2.38 -26.76 -6.96
CA ALA A 171 1.74 -27.02 -5.66
C ALA A 171 0.40 -27.77 -5.74
N SER A 172 -0.20 -27.91 -6.94
CA SER A 172 -1.57 -28.44 -7.09
C SER A 172 -1.68 -29.88 -7.63
N THR A 173 -0.57 -30.56 -7.96
CA THR A 173 -0.63 -31.94 -8.50
C THR A 173 0.18 -32.91 -7.66
N ARG A 174 -0.28 -33.17 -6.44
CA ARG A 174 -0.04 -34.47 -5.78
C ARG A 174 -1.25 -34.88 -4.93
N ARG A 175 -2.43 -34.92 -5.55
CA ARG A 175 -3.43 -35.90 -5.12
C ARG A 175 -2.92 -37.25 -5.60
N GLU A 176 -2.45 -38.06 -4.66
CA GLU A 176 -2.12 -39.47 -4.88
C GLU A 176 -3.32 -40.14 -5.55
N HIS A 177 -3.18 -40.50 -6.81
CA HIS A 177 -3.97 -41.58 -7.38
C HIS A 177 -3.46 -42.86 -6.72
N PRO A 178 -4.28 -43.60 -5.94
CA PRO A 178 -3.89 -44.93 -5.51
C PRO A 178 -3.78 -45.78 -6.78
N ILE A 179 -2.56 -46.25 -7.07
CA ILE A 179 -2.25 -47.18 -8.14
C ILE A 179 -3.07 -48.44 -7.85
N ARG A 180 -4.12 -48.65 -8.63
CA ARG A 180 -4.92 -49.88 -8.61
C ARG A 180 -4.03 -50.97 -9.23
N GLU A 181 -3.48 -51.84 -8.40
CA GLU A 181 -2.70 -53.00 -8.84
C GLU A 181 -3.49 -53.81 -9.90
N PRO A 182 -2.85 -54.21 -11.02
CA PRO A 182 -3.50 -55.08 -11.99
C PRO A 182 -3.59 -56.50 -11.43
N LYS A 183 -4.82 -56.93 -11.16
CA LYS A 183 -5.20 -58.29 -10.75
C LYS A 183 -4.63 -59.32 -11.74
N PRO A 184 -3.93 -60.39 -11.30
CA PRO A 184 -3.38 -61.37 -12.22
C PRO A 184 -4.50 -62.16 -12.92
N ARG A 185 -4.40 -62.23 -14.25
CA ARG A 185 -5.33 -62.91 -15.14
C ARG A 185 -5.12 -64.42 -15.04
N VAL A 186 -6.01 -65.11 -14.33
CA VAL A 186 -6.04 -66.58 -14.28
C VAL A 186 -6.39 -67.10 -15.68
N ARG A 187 -5.50 -67.93 -16.21
CA ARG A 187 -5.61 -68.61 -17.51
C ARG A 187 -6.45 -69.88 -17.29
N ALA A 188 -7.70 -69.88 -17.73
CA ALA A 188 -8.50 -71.09 -17.85
C ALA A 188 -8.74 -71.39 -19.34
N THR A 189 -8.28 -72.59 -19.70
CA THR A 189 -8.31 -73.28 -20.99
C THR A 189 -9.67 -73.34 -21.67
N ALA A 190 -9.67 -73.18 -23.00
CA ALA A 190 -10.81 -73.39 -23.89
C ALA A 190 -11.11 -74.88 -24.10
N ARG A 191 -12.40 -75.27 -24.14
CA ARG A 191 -12.92 -76.42 -24.90
C ARG A 191 -14.46 -76.44 -24.92
N GLY A 192 -15.03 -76.71 -26.10
CA GLY A 192 -16.41 -77.20 -26.31
C GLY A 192 -17.42 -76.09 -26.59
N SER A 193 -17.75 -75.82 -27.85
CA SER A 193 -18.76 -76.52 -28.69
C SER A 193 -20.17 -75.94 -28.54
N ALA A 194 -20.61 -75.31 -29.63
CA ALA A 194 -21.92 -75.33 -30.27
C ALA A 194 -23.19 -75.60 -29.44
N SER A 195 -24.17 -74.69 -29.58
CA SER A 195 -25.55 -74.93 -30.08
C SER A 195 -26.57 -74.04 -29.34
N ALA A 196 -27.34 -73.24 -30.08
CA ALA A 196 -28.63 -72.69 -29.66
C ALA A 196 -29.67 -73.86 -29.56
N PRO A 197 -30.94 -73.70 -29.09
CA PRO A 197 -31.70 -72.48 -28.80
C PRO A 197 -32.62 -72.50 -27.55
N GLN A 198 -33.19 -71.33 -27.24
CA GLN A 198 -34.57 -71.04 -26.83
C GLN A 198 -35.46 -72.18 -26.25
N GLU A 199 -35.87 -72.06 -24.97
CA GLU A 199 -37.21 -72.50 -24.54
C GLU A 199 -37.65 -71.78 -23.26
N ARG A 200 -38.84 -71.17 -23.33
CA ARG A 200 -39.64 -70.68 -22.21
C ARG A 200 -40.89 -71.54 -22.20
N PRO A 201 -41.39 -71.93 -21.03
CA PRO A 201 -42.82 -71.73 -20.83
C PRO A 201 -43.15 -71.08 -19.49
N THR A 202 -44.15 -70.22 -19.61
CA THR A 202 -45.02 -69.63 -18.59
C THR A 202 -45.62 -70.64 -17.62
N ARG A 203 -45.88 -70.25 -16.36
CA ARG A 203 -47.25 -70.12 -15.83
C ARG A 203 -47.34 -69.39 -14.48
N LYS A 204 -48.35 -68.51 -14.39
CA LYS A 204 -48.95 -67.89 -13.18
C LYS A 204 -49.46 -69.00 -12.24
N THR A 205 -49.64 -68.79 -10.94
CA THR A 205 -50.76 -68.02 -10.35
C THR A 205 -50.65 -67.99 -8.82
N SER A 206 -51.14 -66.88 -8.24
CA SER A 206 -51.79 -66.72 -6.93
C SER A 206 -50.98 -67.00 -5.67
#